data_AF-A0A9P1D5I4-F1
#
_entry.id   AF-A0A9P1D5I4-F1
#
_cell.length_a   1.000
_cell.length_b   1.000
_cell.length_c   1.000
_cell.angle_alpha   90.00
_cell.angle_beta   90.00
_cell.angle_gamma   90.00
#
_symmetry.space_group_name_H-M   'P 1'
#
loop_
_entity.id
_entity.type
_entity.pdbx_description
1 polymer ?
#
loop_
_entity_poly.entity_id
_entity_poly.type
_entity_poly.pdbx_seq_one_letter_code
_entity_poly.pdbx_strand_id
1 'polypeptide(L)'
;MQLPRRAVLPRLPKWDRATQSCRRLESVGRSICHDGMSGTVKLKPPCQPGRGPGRNNLMCERCDVGKFAPAQSFCQECPEGSTPSEERSTCEECLGSHYSMSGVDGCFPCNLPLVLVDNKCVWWHLPLLVLGLVALGVGGRLAFSWNSSRKARKIERTLEEVYAQLWDEQPDTLTAYSKKLSRLGLQKAKFEQSVSAMRVRQSQRAGVSIQYLLSADFAQVATQRTGKNDPTFIDMKTAFWLSEDPIGRDMVCPRDGRAGCALVDWIPRCERREQTHFMSWTWKYSLHEVQSALEMFQQSLVGSCYFFMCFFTNNQYRILVEESSTGSDNLEEVFESNLKRIGKMVAILDTWHQPVYLTRIWTVYEQFVASTIEIEVQFVMPSAAADHLQRQIAKGSKGIDEVIESLSQVDSEEAKAWKMEDETKVKSLIEDTVGFDHVDMHVRTVMITWIGSVVEQTCRELLDIARSKKVRKKDRRRDCRGYQTAASGFLCDGQASPAELISSL
;
A
#
# COMPACT_ATOMS: atom_id res chain seq x y z
N MET A 1 7.80 43.22 12.01
CA MET A 1 8.84 42.38 11.37
C MET A 1 8.17 41.47 10.35
N GLN A 2 8.69 41.48 9.12
CA GLN A 2 8.08 40.87 7.93
C GLN A 2 8.10 39.33 7.99
N LEU A 3 6.97 38.72 7.64
CA LEU A 3 6.82 37.28 7.36
C LEU A 3 7.56 36.90 6.06
N PRO A 4 8.29 35.77 5.99
CA PRO A 4 8.81 35.27 4.74
C PRO A 4 7.82 34.35 4.02
N ARG A 5 7.95 34.39 2.69
CA ARG A 5 7.03 33.88 1.67
C ARG A 5 7.20 32.38 1.42
N ARG A 6 6.09 31.73 1.06
CA ARG A 6 6.00 30.38 0.48
C ARG A 6 6.92 30.21 -0.73
N ALA A 7 7.75 29.17 -0.72
CA ALA A 7 8.49 28.72 -1.89
C ALA A 7 7.61 27.81 -2.77
N VAL A 8 7.53 28.15 -4.06
CA VAL A 8 6.81 27.41 -5.10
C VAL A 8 7.83 26.53 -5.84
N LEU A 9 7.58 25.22 -5.88
CA LEU A 9 8.38 24.25 -6.64
C LEU A 9 8.21 24.43 -8.16
N PRO A 10 9.27 24.31 -8.97
CA PRO A 10 9.19 24.48 -10.43
C PRO A 10 8.64 23.24 -11.15
N ARG A 11 7.84 23.51 -12.19
CA ARG A 11 7.24 22.53 -13.11
C ARG A 11 8.30 21.88 -14.01
N LEU A 12 8.19 20.56 -14.18
CA LEU A 12 8.95 19.76 -15.13
C LEU A 12 8.65 20.14 -16.60
N PRO A 13 9.65 20.16 -17.51
CA PRO A 13 9.43 20.40 -18.92
C PRO A 13 8.96 19.15 -19.68
N LYS A 14 8.09 19.39 -20.67
CA LYS A 14 7.51 18.41 -21.58
C LYS A 14 8.56 17.83 -22.53
N TRP A 15 8.38 16.56 -22.85
CA TRP A 15 9.14 15.78 -23.82
C TRP A 15 8.67 16.09 -25.24
N ASP A 16 9.57 16.59 -26.10
CA ASP A 16 9.42 16.60 -27.55
C ASP A 16 10.35 15.56 -28.20
N ARG A 17 9.78 14.80 -29.12
CA ARG A 17 10.40 13.71 -29.89
C ARG A 17 10.61 14.17 -31.33
N ALA A 18 11.85 14.19 -31.81
CA ALA A 18 12.35 14.02 -33.19
C ALA A 18 13.77 14.61 -33.23
N THR A 19 14.85 13.99 -33.72
CA THR A 19 15.05 12.84 -34.61
C THR A 19 16.53 12.41 -34.46
N GLN A 20 16.75 11.10 -34.27
CA GLN A 20 18.00 10.35 -34.57
C GLN A 20 18.31 10.46 -36.09
N SER A 21 19.48 10.21 -36.69
CA SER A 21 20.84 9.77 -36.35
C SER A 21 21.57 9.69 -37.72
N CYS A 22 22.66 10.42 -37.96
CA CYS A 22 24.07 9.93 -37.99
C CYS A 22 24.59 9.31 -39.33
N ARG A 23 25.85 9.68 -39.65
CA ARG A 23 26.85 9.15 -40.62
C ARG A 23 26.74 9.66 -42.08
N ARG A 24 27.68 10.41 -42.65
CA ARG A 24 29.16 10.29 -42.84
C ARG A 24 29.57 9.17 -43.81
N LEU A 25 30.02 9.57 -45.01
CA LEU A 25 31.06 9.02 -45.92
C LEU A 25 31.38 10.17 -46.91
N GLU A 26 32.60 10.74 -46.89
CA GLU A 26 33.67 10.57 -47.91
C GLU A 26 33.24 11.03 -49.33
N SER A 27 33.95 11.82 -50.14
CA SER A 27 35.36 12.20 -50.22
C SER A 27 35.53 13.27 -51.33
N VAL A 28 36.58 14.08 -51.18
CA VAL A 28 37.46 14.67 -52.22
C VAL A 28 36.90 14.93 -53.64
N GLY A 29 36.87 16.20 -54.05
CA GLY A 29 36.78 16.58 -55.46
C GLY A 29 36.99 18.08 -55.68
N ARG A 30 38.25 18.46 -55.99
CA ARG A 30 38.64 19.80 -56.45
C ARG A 30 37.86 20.18 -57.71
N SER A 31 37.30 21.39 -57.78
CA SER A 31 36.92 22.03 -59.05
C SER A 31 37.69 23.33 -59.21
N ILE A 32 38.59 23.29 -60.17
CA ILE A 32 39.45 24.34 -60.69
C ILE A 32 38.57 25.39 -61.38
N CYS A 33 38.81 26.67 -61.08
CA CYS A 33 38.37 27.78 -61.89
C CYS A 33 39.14 27.75 -63.23
N HIS A 34 38.44 27.64 -64.35
CA HIS A 34 38.99 27.96 -65.66
C HIS A 34 38.07 28.93 -66.39
N ASP A 35 38.63 30.14 -66.53
CA ASP A 35 38.62 31.04 -67.68
C ASP A 35 37.49 30.92 -68.70
N GLY A 36 36.77 32.04 -68.81
CA GLY A 36 36.02 32.38 -70.00
C GLY A 36 36.93 32.47 -71.21
N MET A 37 36.60 31.69 -72.24
CA MET A 37 36.89 32.04 -73.60
C MET A 37 35.59 32.12 -74.37
N SER A 38 35.31 33.35 -74.81
CA SER A 38 34.29 33.71 -75.76
C SER A 38 34.51 32.93 -77.05
N GLY A 39 33.64 31.96 -77.30
CA GLY A 39 33.52 31.26 -78.57
C GLY A 39 32.09 31.44 -79.06
N THR A 40 31.89 32.33 -80.02
CA THR A 40 30.64 32.48 -80.77
C THR A 40 30.38 31.22 -81.59
N VAL A 41 29.80 30.21 -80.94
CA VAL A 41 29.23 29.05 -81.64
C VAL A 41 27.95 29.53 -82.31
N LYS A 42 27.97 29.58 -83.64
CA LYS A 42 26.79 29.74 -84.49
C LYS A 42 25.70 28.79 -83.97
N LEU A 43 24.59 29.35 -83.47
CA LEU A 43 23.37 28.58 -83.22
C LEU A 43 22.99 27.88 -84.53
N LYS A 44 23.16 26.56 -84.58
CA LYS A 44 22.47 25.71 -85.55
C LYS A 44 20.97 25.78 -85.26
N PRO A 45 20.10 25.64 -86.28
CA PRO A 45 18.67 25.72 -86.07
C PRO A 45 18.25 24.71 -85.00
N PRO A 46 17.33 25.09 -84.10
CA PRO A 46 16.88 24.21 -83.04
C PRO A 46 16.38 22.88 -83.61
N CYS A 47 16.68 21.77 -82.93
CA CYS A 47 16.09 20.49 -83.29
C CYS A 47 14.56 20.61 -83.29
N GLN A 48 13.95 20.11 -84.36
CA GLN A 48 12.50 20.04 -84.44
C GLN A 48 11.95 19.12 -83.34
N PRO A 49 10.70 19.36 -82.89
CA PRO A 49 10.04 18.47 -81.94
C PRO A 49 10.20 16.99 -82.33
N GLY A 50 10.44 16.12 -81.34
CA GLY A 50 10.69 14.70 -81.58
C GLY A 50 12.15 14.32 -81.83
N ARG A 51 13.05 15.30 -81.91
CA ARG A 51 14.48 15.08 -82.09
C ARG A 51 15.30 15.84 -81.05
N GLY A 52 16.26 15.15 -80.45
CA GLY A 52 17.24 15.74 -79.55
C GLY A 52 18.62 15.87 -80.23
N PRO A 53 19.56 16.61 -79.61
CA PRO A 53 20.94 16.61 -80.07
C PRO A 53 21.51 15.18 -80.00
N GLY A 54 22.03 14.68 -81.12
CA GLY A 54 22.75 13.40 -81.15
C GLY A 54 24.02 13.46 -80.29
N ARG A 55 24.62 12.32 -79.96
CA ARG A 55 25.75 12.22 -79.01
C ARG A 55 26.96 13.13 -79.33
N ASN A 56 27.12 13.52 -80.60
CA ASN A 56 28.20 14.39 -81.06
C ASN A 56 27.79 15.88 -81.19
N ASN A 57 26.56 16.25 -80.82
CA ASN A 57 25.98 17.60 -80.96
C ASN A 57 26.02 18.20 -82.38
N LEU A 58 26.26 17.37 -83.40
CA LEU A 58 26.43 17.83 -84.79
C LEU A 58 25.15 17.72 -85.61
N MET A 59 24.21 16.85 -85.21
CA MET A 59 22.93 16.59 -85.87
C MET A 59 21.81 16.26 -84.87
N CYS A 60 20.55 16.42 -85.28
CA CYS A 60 19.38 16.10 -84.48
C CYS A 60 18.91 14.66 -84.76
N GLU A 61 18.99 13.79 -83.76
CA GLU A 61 18.56 12.39 -83.81
C GLU A 61 17.16 12.25 -83.24
N ARG A 62 16.36 11.34 -83.80
CA ARG A 62 15.02 11.04 -83.25
C ARG A 62 15.17 10.43 -81.87
N CYS A 63 14.32 10.83 -80.93
CA CYS A 63 14.38 10.29 -79.57
C CYS A 63 14.16 8.77 -79.55
N ASP A 64 14.95 8.08 -78.73
CA ASP A 64 14.86 6.63 -78.51
C ASP A 64 13.51 6.23 -77.88
N VAL A 65 13.15 4.94 -77.95
CA VAL A 65 11.96 4.34 -77.33
C VAL A 65 11.71 4.88 -75.91
N GLY A 66 10.48 5.32 -75.68
CA GLY A 66 9.98 5.88 -74.42
C GLY A 66 10.31 7.35 -74.17
N LYS A 67 11.00 8.01 -75.11
CA LYS A 67 11.44 9.40 -74.97
C LYS A 67 10.79 10.34 -75.97
N PHE A 68 10.60 11.57 -75.52
CA PHE A 68 10.08 12.69 -76.27
C PHE A 68 11.00 13.91 -76.13
N ALA A 69 10.90 14.86 -77.05
CA ALA A 69 11.59 16.15 -76.95
C ALA A 69 10.68 17.27 -77.49
N PRO A 70 10.19 18.20 -76.65
CA PRO A 70 9.62 19.44 -77.15
C PRO A 70 10.69 20.25 -77.91
N ALA A 71 10.27 21.18 -78.76
CA ALA A 71 11.20 22.01 -79.54
C ALA A 71 12.31 22.58 -78.64
N GLN A 72 13.56 22.50 -79.09
CA GLN A 72 14.72 23.06 -78.38
C GLN A 72 15.10 22.34 -77.07
N SER A 73 14.81 21.05 -76.92
CA SER A 73 15.14 20.27 -75.72
C SER A 73 15.89 18.97 -76.02
N PHE A 74 16.45 18.35 -74.97
CA PHE A 74 17.01 17.00 -75.03
C PHE A 74 15.89 15.96 -74.91
N CYS A 75 16.11 14.76 -75.44
CA CYS A 75 15.18 13.65 -75.28
C CYS A 75 15.03 13.26 -73.80
N GLN A 76 13.83 13.40 -73.26
CA GLN A 76 13.45 13.03 -71.90
C GLN A 76 12.44 11.89 -71.93
N GLU A 77 12.36 11.10 -70.85
CA GLU A 77 11.38 10.02 -70.74
C GLU A 77 9.98 10.60 -70.45
N CYS A 78 8.95 9.97 -71.02
CA CYS A 78 7.58 10.31 -70.64
C CYS A 78 7.28 9.86 -69.20
N PRO A 79 6.48 10.65 -68.44
CA PRO A 79 6.07 10.25 -67.11
C PRO A 79 5.21 8.99 -67.12
N GLU A 80 5.17 8.26 -66.00
CA GLU A 80 4.31 7.07 -65.83
C GLU A 80 2.84 7.43 -66.18
N GLY A 81 2.18 6.58 -66.98
CA GLY A 81 0.81 6.83 -67.48
C GLY A 81 0.73 7.58 -68.81
N SER A 82 1.87 7.95 -69.40
CA SER A 82 1.92 8.56 -70.72
C SER A 82 2.90 7.85 -71.65
N THR A 83 2.71 7.99 -72.96
CA THR A 83 3.62 7.50 -74.00
C THR A 83 3.99 8.64 -74.95
N PRO A 84 5.18 8.64 -75.57
CA PRO A 84 5.50 9.63 -76.59
C PRO A 84 4.47 9.59 -77.73
N SER A 85 4.09 10.76 -78.25
CA SER A 85 3.30 10.86 -79.48
C SER A 85 4.03 10.18 -80.66
N GLU A 86 3.34 9.91 -81.77
CA GLU A 86 3.96 9.27 -82.95
C GLU A 86 5.17 10.08 -83.46
N GLU A 87 5.09 11.40 -83.39
CA GLU A 87 6.17 12.33 -83.73
C GLU A 87 7.20 12.48 -82.59
N ARG A 88 6.92 11.96 -81.39
CA ARG A 88 7.73 12.04 -80.16
C ARG A 88 7.97 13.47 -79.68
N SER A 89 7.09 14.37 -80.07
CA SER A 89 7.14 15.80 -79.76
C SER A 89 6.55 16.12 -78.39
N THR A 90 5.61 15.29 -77.92
CA THR A 90 4.87 15.42 -76.66
C THR A 90 4.66 14.03 -76.04
N CYS A 91 4.23 13.98 -74.78
CA CYS A 91 3.67 12.76 -74.19
C CYS A 91 2.15 12.82 -74.24
N GLU A 92 1.53 11.72 -74.63
CA GLU A 92 0.08 11.52 -74.65
C GLU A 92 -0.32 10.61 -73.49
N GLU A 93 -1.39 10.96 -72.78
CA GLU A 93 -1.91 10.15 -71.68
C GLU A 93 -2.57 8.87 -72.21
N CYS A 94 -2.31 7.74 -71.54
CA CYS A 94 -2.99 6.51 -71.84
C CYS A 94 -4.48 6.62 -71.46
N LEU A 95 -5.37 6.41 -72.44
CA LEU A 95 -6.82 6.54 -72.24
C LEU A 95 -7.44 5.26 -71.66
N GLY A 96 -8.40 5.43 -70.74
CA GLY A 96 -9.20 4.34 -70.19
C GLY A 96 -8.44 3.48 -69.17
N SER A 97 -8.48 2.15 -69.33
CA SER A 97 -7.83 1.21 -68.42
C SER A 97 -6.39 0.86 -68.80
N HIS A 98 -5.71 1.69 -69.60
CA HIS A 98 -4.33 1.41 -70.03
C HIS A 98 -3.29 2.12 -69.18
N TYR A 99 -2.10 1.55 -69.04
CA TYR A 99 -0.97 2.13 -68.30
C TYR A 99 0.32 2.07 -69.11
N SER A 100 1.28 2.94 -68.78
CA SER A 100 2.60 2.99 -69.40
C SER A 100 3.67 3.19 -68.33
N MET A 101 4.78 2.44 -68.43
CA MET A 101 5.94 2.59 -67.55
C MET A 101 6.93 3.59 -68.16
N SER A 102 7.74 4.28 -67.32
CA SER A 102 8.79 5.17 -67.85
C SER A 102 9.68 4.43 -68.85
N GLY A 103 9.91 5.03 -70.02
CA GLY A 103 10.80 4.47 -71.05
C GLY A 103 10.17 3.47 -72.02
N VAL A 104 8.83 3.36 -72.10
CA VAL A 104 8.14 2.53 -73.12
C VAL A 104 7.28 3.36 -74.09
N ASP A 105 7.13 2.89 -75.32
CA ASP A 105 6.37 3.57 -76.41
C ASP A 105 4.90 3.15 -76.50
N GLY A 106 4.36 2.43 -75.50
CA GLY A 106 3.05 1.80 -75.61
C GLY A 106 2.23 1.83 -74.34
N CYS A 107 0.92 2.04 -74.51
CA CYS A 107 -0.07 1.89 -73.47
C CYS A 107 -0.53 0.42 -73.40
N PHE A 108 -0.40 -0.21 -72.24
CA PHE A 108 -0.75 -1.61 -72.02
C PHE A 108 -2.10 -1.71 -71.27
N PRO A 109 -3.00 -2.64 -71.63
CA PRO A 109 -4.29 -2.78 -70.97
C PRO A 109 -4.14 -3.32 -69.54
N CYS A 110 -4.75 -2.66 -68.57
CA CYS A 110 -4.93 -3.12 -67.19
C CYS A 110 -6.35 -3.67 -67.02
N ASN A 111 -6.52 -4.97 -67.33
CA ASN A 111 -7.80 -5.66 -67.23
C ASN A 111 -7.86 -6.55 -65.98
N LEU A 112 -9.08 -6.88 -65.55
CA LEU A 112 -9.32 -7.84 -64.47
C LEU A 112 -8.51 -9.13 -64.72
N PRO A 113 -7.74 -9.61 -63.72
CA PRO A 113 -7.84 -9.32 -62.29
C PRO A 113 -6.93 -8.19 -61.75
N LEU A 114 -6.39 -7.31 -62.60
CA LEU A 114 -5.58 -6.17 -62.19
C LEU A 114 -6.40 -4.86 -62.28
N VAL A 115 -6.12 -3.90 -61.39
CA VAL A 115 -6.78 -2.59 -61.34
C VAL A 115 -5.73 -1.50 -61.35
N LEU A 116 -6.00 -0.42 -62.09
CA LEU A 116 -5.11 0.72 -62.22
C LEU A 116 -5.18 1.62 -60.98
N VAL A 117 -4.06 1.77 -60.26
CA VAL A 117 -3.91 2.69 -59.12
C VAL A 117 -2.62 3.49 -59.33
N ASP A 118 -2.72 4.82 -59.43
CA ASP A 118 -1.60 5.74 -59.67
C ASP A 118 -0.67 5.28 -60.82
N ASN A 119 -1.25 5.03 -62.00
CA ASN A 119 -0.56 4.58 -63.21
C ASN A 119 0.19 3.23 -63.10
N LYS A 120 -0.07 2.46 -62.04
CA LYS A 120 0.43 1.08 -61.84
C LYS A 120 -0.73 0.09 -61.86
N CYS A 121 -0.54 -0.98 -62.61
CA CYS A 121 -1.52 -2.06 -62.70
C CYS A 121 -1.27 -3.04 -61.54
N VAL A 122 -2.09 -2.98 -60.50
CA VAL A 122 -1.92 -3.74 -59.25
C VAL A 122 -3.05 -4.76 -59.11
N TRP A 123 -2.74 -5.95 -58.60
CA TRP A 123 -3.74 -6.97 -58.33
C TRP A 123 -4.71 -6.48 -57.23
N TRP A 124 -6.02 -6.40 -57.52
CA TRP A 124 -6.99 -5.75 -56.62
C TRP A 124 -7.15 -6.44 -55.26
N HIS A 125 -6.75 -7.71 -55.16
CA HIS A 125 -6.71 -8.44 -53.90
C HIS A 125 -5.55 -8.03 -52.99
N LEU A 126 -4.49 -7.37 -53.49
CA LEU A 126 -3.32 -6.98 -52.68
C LEU A 126 -3.70 -6.11 -51.47
N PRO A 127 -4.46 -5.01 -51.61
CA PRO A 127 -4.91 -4.22 -50.46
C PRO A 127 -5.73 -5.03 -49.46
N LEU A 128 -6.60 -5.94 -49.93
CA LEU A 128 -7.42 -6.79 -49.06
C LEU A 128 -6.58 -7.83 -48.31
N LEU A 129 -5.57 -8.42 -48.96
CA LEU A 129 -4.62 -9.32 -48.31
C LEU A 129 -3.79 -8.59 -47.24
N VAL A 130 -3.33 -7.37 -47.54
CA VAL A 130 -2.59 -6.55 -46.56
C VAL A 130 -3.47 -6.23 -45.36
N LEU A 131 -4.71 -5.79 -45.56
CA LEU A 131 -5.66 -5.52 -44.47
C LEU A 131 -5.96 -6.79 -43.65
N GLY A 132 -6.13 -7.94 -44.32
CA GLY A 132 -6.31 -9.23 -43.65
C GLY A 132 -5.13 -9.61 -42.76
N LEU A 133 -3.90 -9.46 -43.25
CA LEU A 133 -2.68 -9.74 -42.48
C LEU A 133 -2.52 -8.78 -41.30
N VAL A 134 -2.83 -7.49 -41.47
CA VAL A 134 -2.82 -6.51 -40.38
C VAL A 134 -3.87 -6.86 -39.32
N ALA A 135 -5.10 -7.18 -39.73
CA ALA A 135 -6.16 -7.59 -38.82
C ALA A 135 -5.80 -8.85 -38.03
N LEU A 136 -5.22 -9.87 -38.69
CA LEU A 136 -4.71 -11.08 -38.03
C LEU A 136 -3.56 -10.75 -37.06
N GLY A 137 -2.65 -9.86 -37.44
CA GLY A 137 -1.57 -9.41 -36.57
C GLY A 137 -2.07 -8.68 -35.32
N VAL A 138 -3.06 -7.79 -35.49
CA VAL A 138 -3.71 -7.08 -34.37
C VAL A 138 -4.49 -8.06 -33.50
N GLY A 139 -5.29 -8.94 -34.10
CA GLY A 139 -6.04 -9.98 -33.38
C GLY A 139 -5.13 -10.92 -32.59
N GLY A 140 -4.02 -11.36 -33.19
CA GLY A 140 -3.00 -12.18 -32.51
C GLY A 140 -2.34 -11.44 -31.34
N ARG A 141 -2.02 -10.15 -31.50
CA ARG A 141 -1.47 -9.33 -30.41
C ARG A 141 -2.47 -9.14 -29.27
N LEU A 142 -3.75 -8.89 -29.58
CA LEU A 142 -4.81 -8.75 -28.58
C LEU A 142 -5.03 -10.07 -27.84
N ALA A 143 -5.09 -11.20 -28.56
CA ALA A 143 -5.22 -12.52 -27.96
C ALA A 143 -4.01 -12.88 -27.07
N PHE A 144 -2.79 -12.61 -27.53
CA PHE A 144 -1.57 -12.81 -26.75
C PHE A 144 -1.54 -11.93 -25.50
N SER A 145 -1.85 -10.64 -25.66
CA SER A 145 -1.96 -9.67 -24.56
C SER A 145 -2.99 -10.15 -23.54
N TRP A 146 -4.19 -10.53 -23.98
CA TRP A 146 -5.25 -11.02 -23.12
C TRP A 146 -4.89 -12.30 -22.38
N ASN A 147 -4.24 -13.26 -23.06
CA ASN A 147 -3.76 -14.48 -22.43
C ASN A 147 -2.66 -14.20 -21.40
N SER A 148 -1.73 -13.30 -21.73
CA SER A 148 -0.68 -12.84 -20.81
C SER A 148 -1.28 -12.16 -19.56
N SER A 149 -2.27 -11.27 -19.73
CA SER A 149 -2.98 -10.63 -18.61
C SER A 149 -3.79 -11.62 -17.78
N ARG A 150 -4.39 -12.66 -18.40
CA ARG A 150 -5.07 -13.75 -17.66
C ARG A 150 -4.07 -14.57 -16.84
N LYS A 151 -2.91 -14.89 -17.40
CA LYS A 151 -1.84 -15.62 -16.72
C LYS A 151 -1.27 -14.82 -15.56
N ALA A 152 -1.01 -13.52 -15.76
CA ALA A 152 -0.55 -12.61 -14.70
C ALA A 152 -1.53 -12.56 -13.52
N ARG A 153 -2.84 -12.38 -13.79
CA ARG A 153 -3.87 -12.41 -12.73
C ARG A 153 -3.93 -13.74 -11.97
N LYS A 154 -3.73 -14.88 -12.65
CA LYS A 154 -3.67 -16.19 -11.98
C LYS A 154 -2.45 -16.33 -11.08
N ILE A 155 -1.30 -15.81 -11.52
CA ILE A 155 -0.07 -15.77 -10.71
C ILE A 155 -0.30 -14.91 -9.47
N GLU A 156 -0.84 -13.70 -9.66
CA GLU A 156 -1.13 -12.76 -8.57
C GLU A 156 -2.07 -13.36 -7.52
N ARG A 157 -3.22 -13.91 -7.92
CA ARG A 157 -4.13 -14.62 -6.99
C ARG A 157 -3.45 -15.78 -6.26
N THR A 158 -2.61 -16.54 -6.97
CA THR A 158 -1.87 -17.64 -6.34
C THR A 158 -0.82 -17.10 -5.34
N LEU A 159 -0.19 -15.95 -5.61
CA LEU A 159 0.71 -15.29 -4.68
C LEU A 159 -0.04 -14.72 -3.46
N GLU A 160 -1.28 -14.26 -3.61
CA GLU A 160 -2.15 -13.88 -2.49
C GLU A 160 -2.51 -15.09 -1.62
N GLU A 161 -2.84 -16.24 -2.23
CA GLU A 161 -3.03 -17.51 -1.52
C GLU A 161 -1.77 -17.92 -0.75
N VAL A 162 -0.59 -17.79 -1.37
CA VAL A 162 0.70 -18.04 -0.70
C VAL A 162 0.86 -17.11 0.50
N TYR A 163 0.59 -15.82 0.34
CA TYR A 163 0.70 -14.86 1.44
C TYR A 163 -0.21 -15.21 2.62
N ALA A 164 -1.46 -15.62 2.35
CA ALA A 164 -2.37 -16.06 3.40
C ALA A 164 -1.87 -17.33 4.12
N GLN A 165 -1.39 -18.31 3.36
CA GLN A 165 -0.93 -19.60 3.90
C GLN A 165 0.42 -19.52 4.62
N LEU A 166 1.23 -18.49 4.35
CA LEU A 166 2.54 -18.30 4.99
C LEU A 166 2.43 -18.02 6.51
N TRP A 167 1.29 -17.53 6.99
CA TRP A 167 1.04 -17.37 8.42
C TRP A 167 1.09 -18.72 9.15
N ASP A 168 0.47 -19.76 8.55
CA ASP A 168 0.38 -21.13 9.07
C ASP A 168 1.28 -22.11 8.30
N GLU A 169 2.43 -21.63 7.83
CA GLU A 169 3.35 -22.35 6.96
C GLU A 169 3.61 -23.79 7.41
N GLN A 170 3.03 -24.75 6.67
CA GLN A 170 3.30 -26.18 6.81
C GLN A 170 4.54 -26.58 5.98
N PRO A 171 5.26 -27.66 6.33
CA PRO A 171 6.50 -28.08 5.66
C PRO A 171 6.41 -28.16 4.13
N ASP A 172 5.26 -28.59 3.58
CA ASP A 172 5.07 -28.79 2.14
C ASP A 172 4.47 -27.57 1.41
N THR A 173 4.09 -26.52 2.14
CA THR A 173 3.36 -25.35 1.59
C THR A 173 4.11 -24.72 0.42
N LEU A 174 5.39 -24.38 0.64
CA LEU A 174 6.20 -23.71 -0.38
C LEU A 174 6.48 -24.61 -1.58
N THR A 175 6.69 -25.91 -1.36
CA THR A 175 6.93 -26.88 -2.44
C THR A 175 5.70 -27.01 -3.33
N ALA A 176 4.50 -27.09 -2.73
CA ALA A 176 3.24 -27.17 -3.46
C ALA A 176 2.98 -25.91 -4.31
N TYR A 177 3.15 -24.72 -3.73
CA TYR A 177 2.96 -23.46 -4.45
C TYR A 177 4.03 -23.18 -5.49
N SER A 178 5.29 -23.52 -5.21
CA SER A 178 6.38 -23.43 -6.19
C SER A 178 6.06 -24.24 -7.45
N LYS A 179 5.55 -25.47 -7.30
CA LYS A 179 5.10 -26.31 -8.41
C LYS A 179 3.91 -25.72 -9.16
N LYS A 180 2.90 -25.20 -8.44
CA LYS A 180 1.71 -24.53 -9.01
C LYS A 180 2.11 -23.29 -9.84
N LEU A 181 2.97 -22.45 -9.31
CA LEU A 181 3.44 -21.21 -9.95
C LEU A 181 4.43 -21.47 -11.10
N SER A 182 5.26 -22.51 -11.00
CA SER A 182 6.15 -22.92 -12.10
C SER A 182 5.34 -23.37 -13.33
N ARG A 183 4.21 -24.07 -13.14
CA ARG A 183 3.27 -24.39 -14.24
C ARG A 183 2.64 -23.14 -14.87
N LEU A 184 2.50 -22.07 -14.09
CA LEU A 184 2.10 -20.75 -14.57
C LEU A 184 3.28 -19.94 -15.10
N GLY A 185 4.46 -20.52 -15.32
CA GLY A 185 5.62 -19.86 -15.92
C GLY A 185 6.32 -18.83 -15.02
N LEU A 186 6.05 -18.84 -13.70
CA LEU A 186 6.84 -18.06 -12.76
C LEU A 186 8.16 -18.79 -12.48
N GLN A 187 9.29 -18.09 -12.62
CA GLN A 187 10.60 -18.66 -12.31
C GLN A 187 10.75 -18.91 -10.80
N LYS A 188 11.42 -20.01 -10.43
CA LYS A 188 11.65 -20.40 -9.03
C LYS A 188 12.35 -19.29 -8.22
N ALA A 189 13.39 -18.66 -8.76
CA ALA A 189 14.10 -17.56 -8.10
C ALA A 189 13.19 -16.36 -7.80
N LYS A 190 12.30 -16.01 -8.73
CA LYS A 190 11.32 -14.92 -8.53
C LYS A 190 10.27 -15.30 -7.49
N PHE A 191 9.86 -16.57 -7.43
CA PHE A 191 9.01 -17.07 -6.37
C PHE A 191 9.68 -16.98 -5.00
N GLU A 192 10.92 -17.45 -4.86
CA GLU A 192 11.70 -17.38 -3.61
C GLU A 192 11.89 -15.93 -3.14
N GLN A 193 12.20 -15.01 -4.07
CA GLN A 193 12.26 -13.58 -3.77
C GLN A 193 10.92 -13.04 -3.27
N SER A 194 9.81 -13.44 -3.90
CA SER A 194 8.47 -13.03 -3.48
C SER A 194 8.13 -13.55 -2.09
N VAL A 195 8.43 -14.82 -1.79
CA VAL A 195 8.23 -15.42 -0.47
C VAL A 195 9.08 -14.72 0.60
N SER A 196 10.34 -14.41 0.29
CA SER A 196 11.21 -13.66 1.21
C SER A 196 10.61 -12.28 1.53
N ALA A 197 10.19 -11.52 0.52
CA ALA A 197 9.53 -10.23 0.71
C ALA A 197 8.20 -10.33 1.49
N MET A 198 7.43 -11.41 1.28
CA MET A 198 6.21 -11.69 2.03
C MET A 198 6.52 -11.95 3.51
N ARG A 199 7.57 -12.72 3.83
CA ARG A 199 7.99 -12.98 5.22
C ARG A 199 8.46 -11.72 5.93
N VAL A 200 9.23 -10.86 5.25
CA VAL A 200 9.59 -9.52 5.75
C VAL A 200 8.33 -8.75 6.14
N ARG A 201 7.36 -8.67 5.21
CA ARG A 201 6.11 -7.94 5.42
C ARG A 201 5.26 -8.53 6.54
N GLN A 202 5.14 -9.85 6.62
CA GLN A 202 4.41 -10.51 7.71
C GLN A 202 5.06 -10.21 9.06
N SER A 203 6.38 -10.36 9.19
CA SER A 203 7.09 -10.05 10.43
C SER A 203 6.92 -8.59 10.86
N GLN A 204 6.99 -7.63 9.93
CA GLN A 204 6.77 -6.21 10.23
C GLN A 204 5.35 -5.90 10.68
N ARG A 205 4.37 -6.63 10.14
CA ARG A 205 2.93 -6.44 10.43
C ARG A 205 2.39 -7.40 11.47
N ALA A 206 3.22 -8.29 12.01
CA ALA A 206 2.80 -9.31 12.95
C ALA A 206 2.46 -8.68 14.30
N GLY A 207 1.29 -9.00 14.81
CA GLY A 207 0.84 -8.67 16.15
C GLY A 207 0.69 -9.92 16.97
N VAL A 208 0.87 -9.79 18.28
CA VAL A 208 0.68 -10.88 19.24
C VAL A 208 -0.82 -11.02 19.55
N SER A 209 -1.32 -12.25 19.59
CA SER A 209 -2.72 -12.53 19.92
C SER A 209 -3.03 -12.13 21.36
N ILE A 210 -4.27 -11.70 21.62
CA ILE A 210 -4.75 -11.51 23.00
C ILE A 210 -4.73 -12.84 23.78
N GLN A 211 -4.99 -13.96 23.10
CA GLN A 211 -4.99 -15.29 23.72
C GLN A 211 -3.62 -15.65 24.29
N TYR A 212 -2.54 -15.36 23.58
CA TYR A 212 -1.18 -15.64 24.05
C TYR A 212 -0.80 -14.74 25.23
N LEU A 213 -1.16 -13.45 25.19
CA LEU A 213 -0.91 -12.54 26.31
C LEU A 213 -1.60 -12.99 27.61
N LEU A 214 -2.79 -13.57 27.49
CA LEU A 214 -3.56 -14.14 28.61
C LEU A 214 -3.23 -15.60 28.93
N SER A 215 -2.31 -16.22 28.17
CA SER A 215 -2.01 -17.64 28.32
C SER A 215 -1.14 -17.94 29.54
N ALA A 216 -1.33 -19.14 30.11
CA ALA A 216 -0.43 -19.68 31.12
C ALA A 216 1.00 -19.88 30.57
N ASP A 217 1.14 -20.17 29.27
CA ASP A 217 2.44 -20.37 28.62
C ASP A 217 3.29 -19.10 28.67
N PHE A 218 2.72 -17.94 28.29
CA PHE A 218 3.45 -16.67 28.38
C PHE A 218 3.77 -16.30 29.83
N ALA A 219 2.82 -16.50 30.75
CA ALA A 219 3.04 -16.24 32.17
C ALA A 219 4.15 -17.13 32.75
N GLN A 220 4.20 -18.40 32.36
CA GLN A 220 5.26 -19.32 32.78
C GLN A 220 6.62 -18.89 32.23
N VAL A 221 6.71 -18.49 30.96
CA VAL A 221 7.97 -17.98 30.38
C VAL A 221 8.45 -16.73 31.13
N ALA A 222 7.55 -15.79 31.41
CA ALA A 222 7.85 -14.57 32.14
C ALA A 222 8.36 -14.86 33.56
N THR A 223 7.63 -15.68 34.32
CA THR A 223 7.96 -15.99 35.72
C THR A 223 9.22 -16.84 35.85
N GLN A 224 9.40 -17.88 35.02
CA GLN A 224 10.58 -18.74 35.05
C GLN A 224 11.87 -18.00 34.71
N ARG A 225 11.85 -17.13 33.69
CA ARG A 225 13.05 -16.40 33.26
C ARG A 225 13.41 -15.28 34.22
N THR A 226 12.42 -14.61 34.81
CA THR A 226 12.66 -13.49 35.74
C THR A 226 12.87 -13.95 37.19
N GLY A 227 12.40 -15.15 37.55
CA GLY A 227 12.36 -15.63 38.93
C GLY A 227 11.34 -14.91 39.82
N LYS A 228 10.44 -14.10 39.23
CA LYS A 228 9.42 -13.33 39.95
C LYS A 228 8.04 -13.90 39.68
N ASN A 229 7.16 -13.84 40.67
CA ASN A 229 5.77 -14.30 40.54
C ASN A 229 4.92 -13.37 39.65
N ASP A 230 5.19 -12.06 39.70
CA ASP A 230 4.52 -11.05 38.87
C ASP A 230 5.56 -10.03 38.37
N PRO A 231 6.33 -10.38 37.32
CA PRO A 231 7.37 -9.50 36.81
C PRO A 231 6.79 -8.31 36.06
N THR A 232 7.46 -7.16 36.15
CA THR A 232 7.21 -6.05 35.22
C THR A 232 7.80 -6.33 33.84
N PHE A 233 7.33 -5.63 32.81
CA PHE A 233 7.96 -5.74 31.48
C PHE A 233 9.38 -5.16 31.45
N ILE A 234 9.75 -4.31 32.40
CA ILE A 234 11.16 -3.94 32.64
C ILE A 234 11.97 -5.13 33.18
N ASP A 235 11.41 -5.92 34.09
CA ASP A 235 12.06 -7.14 34.59
C ASP A 235 12.24 -8.17 33.46
N MET A 236 11.17 -8.38 32.68
CA MET A 236 11.19 -9.29 31.54
C MET A 236 12.18 -8.85 30.48
N LYS A 237 12.34 -7.53 30.21
CA LYS A 237 13.34 -7.01 29.28
C LYS A 237 14.73 -7.59 29.58
N THR A 238 15.16 -7.48 30.83
CA THR A 238 16.48 -7.95 31.24
C THR A 238 16.59 -9.47 31.09
N ALA A 239 15.57 -10.20 31.54
CA ALA A 239 15.57 -11.66 31.49
C ALA A 239 15.40 -12.26 30.07
N PHE A 240 14.84 -11.50 29.13
CA PHE A 240 14.55 -11.98 27.78
C PHE A 240 15.70 -11.66 26.81
N TRP A 241 16.34 -10.50 26.93
CA TRP A 241 17.37 -10.06 25.97
C TRP A 241 18.75 -9.79 26.56
N LEU A 242 18.85 -9.54 27.86
CA LEU A 242 20.12 -9.20 28.53
C LEU A 242 20.61 -10.33 29.46
N SER A 243 20.07 -11.53 29.30
CA SER A 243 20.46 -12.75 30.02
C SER A 243 21.58 -13.52 29.29
N GLU A 244 22.11 -14.56 29.92
CA GLU A 244 23.08 -15.47 29.29
C GLU A 244 22.50 -16.29 28.13
N ASP A 245 21.19 -16.59 28.20
CA ASP A 245 20.40 -17.24 27.14
C ASP A 245 19.27 -16.32 26.63
N PRO A 246 19.55 -15.40 25.68
CA PRO A 246 18.54 -14.47 25.16
C PRO A 246 17.54 -15.13 24.20
N ILE A 247 16.26 -14.76 24.31
CA ILE A 247 15.18 -15.29 23.46
C ILE A 247 15.33 -14.81 22.02
N GLY A 248 15.46 -15.78 21.10
CA GLY A 248 15.45 -15.52 19.66
C GLY A 248 16.80 -15.06 19.09
N ARG A 249 17.89 -15.14 19.87
CA ARG A 249 19.24 -14.74 19.46
C ARG A 249 19.72 -15.47 18.22
N ASP A 250 19.56 -16.80 18.22
CA ASP A 250 20.08 -17.66 17.16
C ASP A 250 19.12 -17.79 15.97
N MET A 251 17.98 -17.09 16.00
CA MET A 251 17.03 -17.10 14.91
C MET A 251 17.30 -15.97 13.93
N VAL A 252 17.22 -16.32 12.65
CA VAL A 252 17.35 -15.35 11.56
C VAL A 252 16.09 -14.49 11.50
N CYS A 253 16.26 -13.20 11.72
CA CYS A 253 15.20 -12.20 11.65
C CYS A 253 14.67 -12.11 10.21
N PRO A 254 13.34 -12.31 9.99
CA PRO A 254 12.78 -12.21 8.66
C PRO A 254 12.88 -10.81 8.04
N ARG A 255 13.08 -9.77 8.84
CA ARG A 255 13.07 -8.36 8.40
C ARG A 255 14.37 -7.94 7.72
N ASP A 256 15.50 -8.44 8.21
CA ASP A 256 16.83 -7.99 7.81
C ASP A 256 17.81 -9.14 7.52
N GLY A 257 17.41 -10.40 7.72
CA GLY A 257 18.25 -11.58 7.48
C GLY A 257 19.39 -11.75 8.48
N ARG A 258 19.46 -10.94 9.54
CA ARG A 258 20.49 -11.01 10.59
C ARG A 258 20.01 -11.86 11.78
N ALA A 259 20.93 -12.34 12.60
CA ALA A 259 20.60 -13.00 13.86
C ALA A 259 19.87 -12.05 14.83
N GLY A 260 19.03 -12.61 15.71
CA GLY A 260 18.20 -11.86 16.66
C GLY A 260 16.94 -11.30 16.02
N CYS A 261 15.79 -11.93 16.29
CA CYS A 261 14.48 -11.52 15.78
C CYS A 261 13.63 -10.80 16.82
N ALA A 262 12.53 -10.17 16.37
CA ALA A 262 11.50 -9.68 17.28
C ALA A 262 10.82 -10.86 18.00
N LEU A 263 10.34 -10.65 19.22
CA LEU A 263 9.70 -11.72 20.01
C LEU A 263 8.45 -12.26 19.33
N VAL A 264 7.71 -11.43 18.58
CA VAL A 264 6.56 -11.86 17.77
C VAL A 264 6.94 -12.90 16.69
N ASP A 265 8.19 -12.96 16.25
CA ASP A 265 8.67 -13.99 15.31
C ASP A 265 9.16 -15.26 16.01
N TRP A 266 9.30 -15.23 17.35
CA TRP A 266 9.70 -16.37 18.18
C TRP A 266 8.53 -17.12 18.80
N ILE A 267 7.43 -16.43 19.11
CA ILE A 267 6.22 -17.08 19.63
C ILE A 267 5.60 -18.05 18.61
N PRO A 268 4.73 -18.99 19.06
CA PRO A 268 4.06 -19.92 18.17
C PRO A 268 3.32 -19.21 17.02
N ARG A 269 3.36 -19.79 15.82
CA ARG A 269 2.80 -19.16 14.62
C ARG A 269 1.28 -18.95 14.68
N CYS A 270 0.55 -19.77 15.44
CA CYS A 270 -0.89 -19.59 15.66
C CYS A 270 -1.20 -18.32 16.46
N GLU A 271 -0.25 -17.84 17.27
CA GLU A 271 -0.40 -16.69 18.16
C GLU A 271 0.00 -15.35 17.52
N ARG A 272 0.27 -15.35 16.21
CA ARG A 272 0.61 -14.14 15.48
C ARG A 272 -0.14 -14.02 14.16
N ARG A 273 -0.71 -12.86 13.89
CA ARG A 273 -1.34 -12.47 12.62
C ARG A 273 -1.11 -10.99 12.35
N GLU A 274 -1.66 -10.47 11.25
CA GLU A 274 -1.62 -9.04 10.98
C GLU A 274 -2.25 -8.22 12.12
N GLN A 275 -1.57 -7.17 12.55
CA GLN A 275 -1.99 -6.31 13.67
C GLN A 275 -3.36 -5.69 13.40
N THR A 276 -4.24 -5.78 14.39
CA THR A 276 -5.60 -5.26 14.38
C THR A 276 -5.80 -4.08 15.33
N HIS A 277 -4.98 -3.99 16.38
CA HIS A 277 -5.06 -2.95 17.40
C HIS A 277 -3.66 -2.49 17.78
N PHE A 278 -3.47 -1.20 17.95
CA PHE A 278 -2.28 -0.62 18.56
C PHE A 278 -2.45 -0.63 20.07
N MET A 279 -1.48 -1.14 20.83
CA MET A 279 -1.53 -1.09 22.29
C MET A 279 -0.67 0.07 22.78
N SER A 280 -1.30 1.05 23.42
CA SER A 280 -0.62 2.11 24.17
C SER A 280 -0.57 1.73 25.65
N TRP A 281 0.64 1.61 26.20
CA TRP A 281 0.88 1.07 27.55
C TRP A 281 2.33 1.39 27.98
N THR A 282 2.71 1.04 29.20
CA THR A 282 4.09 1.24 29.70
C THR A 282 4.72 -0.04 30.24
N TRP A 283 6.02 -0.19 30.01
CA TRP A 283 6.80 -1.35 30.47
C TRP A 283 6.93 -1.41 32.01
N LYS A 284 6.55 -0.35 32.72
CA LYS A 284 6.48 -0.33 34.18
C LYS A 284 5.39 -1.25 34.73
N TYR A 285 4.39 -1.61 33.92
CA TYR A 285 3.31 -2.49 34.35
C TYR A 285 3.80 -3.89 34.63
N SER A 286 3.17 -4.54 35.60
CA SER A 286 3.31 -5.96 35.89
C SER A 286 2.59 -6.80 34.84
N LEU A 287 2.94 -8.08 34.75
CA LEU A 287 2.25 -9.04 33.91
C LEU A 287 0.77 -9.11 34.29
N HIS A 288 0.47 -9.21 35.58
CA HIS A 288 -0.90 -9.30 36.08
C HIS A 288 -1.71 -8.04 35.76
N GLU A 289 -1.13 -6.84 35.86
CA GLU A 289 -1.82 -5.59 35.50
C GLU A 289 -2.26 -5.60 34.03
N VAL A 290 -1.36 -5.98 33.12
CA VAL A 290 -1.69 -6.07 31.69
C VAL A 290 -2.71 -7.17 31.42
N GLN A 291 -2.56 -8.36 32.02
CA GLN A 291 -3.51 -9.45 31.84
C GLN A 291 -4.90 -9.09 32.35
N SER A 292 -4.99 -8.54 33.56
CA SER A 292 -6.26 -8.09 34.14
C SER A 292 -6.98 -7.04 33.28
N ALA A 293 -6.23 -6.09 32.71
CA ALA A 293 -6.81 -5.10 31.79
C ALA A 293 -7.29 -5.71 30.48
N LEU A 294 -6.54 -6.68 29.93
CA LEU A 294 -6.90 -7.38 28.70
C LEU A 294 -8.08 -8.34 28.88
N GLU A 295 -8.25 -8.95 30.05
CA GLU A 295 -9.44 -9.73 30.40
C GLU A 295 -10.70 -8.86 30.36
N MET A 296 -10.62 -7.64 30.90
CA MET A 296 -11.72 -6.65 30.82
C MET A 296 -11.99 -6.26 29.37
N PHE A 297 -10.95 -5.99 28.59
CA PHE A 297 -11.08 -5.68 27.16
C PHE A 297 -11.75 -6.80 26.37
N GLN A 298 -11.35 -8.06 26.63
CA GLN A 298 -11.84 -9.24 25.91
C GLN A 298 -13.36 -9.39 26.01
N GLN A 299 -13.99 -8.93 27.10
CA GLN A 299 -15.45 -8.98 27.28
C GLN A 299 -16.20 -8.15 26.23
N SER A 300 -15.57 -7.08 25.73
CA SER A 300 -16.13 -6.19 24.69
C SER A 300 -15.69 -6.55 23.27
N LEU A 301 -14.73 -7.47 23.13
CA LEU A 301 -14.10 -7.78 21.86
C LEU A 301 -14.97 -8.71 21.00
N VAL A 302 -15.15 -8.34 19.73
CA VAL A 302 -15.79 -9.20 18.72
C VAL A 302 -14.71 -9.76 17.79
N GLY A 303 -14.50 -11.07 17.83
CA GLY A 303 -13.54 -11.76 16.97
C GLY A 303 -12.11 -11.80 17.51
N SER A 304 -11.15 -12.00 16.61
CA SER A 304 -9.73 -12.11 16.95
C SER A 304 -9.06 -10.74 17.10
N CYS A 305 -8.21 -10.58 18.13
CA CYS A 305 -7.39 -9.39 18.32
C CYS A 305 -5.91 -9.76 18.31
N TYR A 306 -5.15 -9.03 17.51
CA TYR A 306 -3.68 -9.05 17.44
C TYR A 306 -3.14 -7.65 17.67
N PHE A 307 -2.29 -7.51 18.68
CA PHE A 307 -1.76 -6.23 19.11
C PHE A 307 -0.42 -5.90 18.47
N PHE A 308 -0.28 -4.66 17.99
CA PHE A 308 1.02 -4.01 18.03
C PHE A 308 1.32 -3.68 19.49
N MET A 309 2.07 -4.55 20.16
CA MET A 309 2.60 -4.33 21.50
C MET A 309 4.11 -4.21 21.37
N CYS A 310 4.66 -3.02 21.63
CA CYS A 310 6.06 -2.69 21.34
C CYS A 310 7.08 -3.69 21.91
N PHE A 311 6.80 -4.32 23.07
CA PHE A 311 7.62 -5.38 23.66
C PHE A 311 7.77 -6.60 22.74
N PHE A 312 6.71 -6.98 22.02
CA PHE A 312 6.68 -8.12 21.10
C PHE A 312 7.12 -7.76 19.68
N THR A 313 6.63 -6.62 19.17
CA THR A 313 6.71 -6.29 17.75
C THR A 313 7.99 -5.58 17.37
N ASN A 314 8.59 -4.79 18.25
CA ASN A 314 9.86 -4.15 17.97
C ASN A 314 10.99 -5.19 18.07
N ASN A 315 11.99 -5.09 17.18
CA ASN A 315 13.16 -5.95 17.28
C ASN A 315 14.10 -5.40 18.35
N GLN A 316 13.96 -5.92 19.57
CA GLN A 316 14.73 -5.49 20.74
C GLN A 316 16.24 -5.70 20.57
N TYR A 317 16.69 -6.61 19.70
CA TYR A 317 18.12 -6.73 19.40
C TYR A 317 18.67 -5.47 18.72
N ARG A 318 17.90 -4.84 17.83
CA ARG A 318 18.35 -3.63 17.13
C ARG A 318 18.27 -2.38 18.01
N ILE A 319 17.32 -2.36 18.95
CA ILE A 319 17.04 -1.21 19.81
C ILE A 319 17.88 -1.25 21.09
N LEU A 320 17.85 -2.38 21.82
CA LEU A 320 18.43 -2.50 23.16
C LEU A 320 19.83 -3.12 23.17
N VAL A 321 20.11 -4.08 22.28
CA VAL A 321 21.37 -4.84 22.31
C VAL A 321 22.43 -4.19 21.44
N GLU A 322 22.06 -3.78 20.22
CA GLU A 322 22.98 -3.12 19.29
C GLU A 322 23.02 -1.60 19.44
N GLU A 323 22.02 -1.02 20.14
CA GLU A 323 21.81 0.44 20.26
C GLU A 323 21.94 1.19 18.92
N SER A 324 21.60 0.52 17.82
CA SER A 324 21.81 1.07 16.49
C SER A 324 20.96 2.31 16.28
N SER A 325 21.55 3.37 15.71
CA SER A 325 20.87 4.63 15.38
C SER A 325 19.61 4.41 14.55
N THR A 326 19.64 3.45 13.62
CA THR A 326 18.49 3.07 12.78
C THR A 326 17.28 2.53 13.54
N GLY A 327 17.47 2.00 14.75
CA GLY A 327 16.40 1.47 15.61
C GLY A 327 15.67 2.55 16.41
N SER A 328 16.38 3.59 16.87
CA SER A 328 15.87 4.72 17.68
C SER A 328 15.37 5.87 16.79
N ASP A 329 16.08 6.14 15.69
CA ASP A 329 15.86 7.34 14.87
C ASP A 329 14.57 7.28 14.04
N ASN A 330 14.03 6.09 13.78
CA ASN A 330 12.79 5.91 13.01
C ASN A 330 11.59 5.49 13.87
N LEU A 331 11.69 5.53 15.21
CA LEU A 331 10.61 5.05 16.08
C LEU A 331 9.31 5.83 15.87
N GLU A 332 9.39 7.13 15.63
CA GLU A 332 8.23 7.98 15.33
C GLU A 332 7.58 7.61 14.00
N GLU A 333 8.35 7.49 12.92
CA GLU A 333 7.81 7.09 11.61
C GLU A 333 7.20 5.68 11.66
N VAL A 334 7.86 4.75 12.35
CA VAL A 334 7.38 3.38 12.55
C VAL A 334 6.12 3.39 13.41
N PHE A 335 6.09 4.20 14.47
CA PHE A 335 4.93 4.38 15.34
C PHE A 335 3.75 4.94 14.56
N GLU A 336 3.89 6.13 13.97
CA GLU A 336 2.80 6.80 13.26
C GLU A 336 2.29 5.95 12.09
N SER A 337 3.19 5.32 11.33
CA SER A 337 2.82 4.45 10.22
C SER A 337 2.02 3.24 10.69
N ASN A 338 2.41 2.61 11.80
CA ASN A 338 1.65 1.51 12.37
C ASN A 338 0.31 1.97 12.94
N LEU A 339 0.29 3.08 13.68
CA LEU A 339 -0.92 3.61 14.26
C LEU A 339 -1.93 3.99 13.16
N LYS A 340 -1.51 4.75 12.14
CA LYS A 340 -2.32 5.11 10.96
C LYS A 340 -2.83 3.88 10.21
N ARG A 341 -1.97 2.88 9.99
CA ARG A 341 -2.35 1.66 9.26
C ARG A 341 -3.34 0.79 10.04
N ILE A 342 -3.18 0.69 11.36
CA ILE A 342 -4.04 -0.15 12.20
C ILE A 342 -5.39 0.54 12.41
N GLY A 343 -5.40 1.85 12.66
CA GLY A 343 -6.62 2.65 12.78
C GLY A 343 -7.44 2.42 14.05
N LYS A 344 -6.94 1.64 15.00
CA LYS A 344 -7.56 1.36 16.30
C LYS A 344 -6.50 1.30 17.39
N MET A 345 -6.79 1.87 18.55
CA MET A 345 -5.90 1.87 19.70
C MET A 345 -6.62 1.35 20.95
N VAL A 346 -5.95 0.50 21.71
CA VAL A 346 -6.31 0.13 23.08
C VAL A 346 -5.27 0.73 24.01
N ALA A 347 -5.70 1.58 24.94
CA ALA A 347 -4.85 2.23 25.93
C ALA A 347 -5.05 1.58 27.30
N ILE A 348 -4.00 0.98 27.86
CA ILE A 348 -4.04 0.41 29.21
C ILE A 348 -3.73 1.50 30.22
N LEU A 349 -4.71 1.87 31.03
CA LEU A 349 -4.59 2.82 32.13
C LEU A 349 -4.52 2.06 33.46
N ASP A 350 -3.38 2.15 34.16
CA ASP A 350 -3.11 1.38 35.39
C ASP A 350 -4.07 1.69 36.53
N THR A 351 -4.37 2.96 36.73
CA THR A 351 -5.25 3.45 37.78
C THR A 351 -5.86 4.77 37.34
N TRP A 352 -6.96 5.18 37.97
CA TRP A 352 -7.50 6.52 37.73
C TRP A 352 -6.81 7.56 38.62
N HIS A 353 -6.23 7.14 39.74
CA HIS A 353 -5.62 8.01 40.74
C HIS A 353 -4.11 8.12 40.52
N GLN A 354 -3.64 9.26 39.98
CA GLN A 354 -2.24 9.51 39.62
C GLN A 354 -1.63 8.41 38.72
N PRO A 355 -2.21 8.13 37.55
CA PRO A 355 -1.76 7.06 36.67
C PRO A 355 -0.31 7.23 36.22
N VAL A 356 0.46 6.16 36.31
CA VAL A 356 1.80 6.10 35.71
C VAL A 356 1.70 6.32 34.19
N TYR A 357 0.61 5.86 33.57
CA TYR A 357 0.32 6.09 32.15
C TYR A 357 0.49 7.56 31.73
N LEU A 358 0.03 8.53 32.54
CA LEU A 358 0.07 9.95 32.19
C LEU A 358 1.43 10.61 32.45
N THR A 359 2.36 9.90 33.13
CA THR A 359 3.71 10.40 33.45
C THR A 359 4.76 10.01 32.40
N ARG A 360 4.35 9.32 31.33
CA ARG A 360 5.26 8.77 30.31
C ARG A 360 5.08 9.54 29.02
N ILE A 361 6.18 10.12 28.51
CA ILE A 361 6.09 11.01 27.35
C ILE A 361 5.57 10.30 26.10
N TRP A 362 5.95 9.03 25.91
CA TRP A 362 5.48 8.22 24.78
C TRP A 362 3.97 7.98 24.82
N THR A 363 3.39 7.61 25.96
CA THR A 363 1.94 7.35 26.05
C THR A 363 1.14 8.64 25.86
N VAL A 364 1.62 9.77 26.41
CA VAL A 364 1.00 11.09 26.21
C VAL A 364 1.05 11.50 24.74
N TYR A 365 2.21 11.36 24.10
CA TYR A 365 2.38 11.63 22.67
C TYR A 365 1.52 10.69 21.79
N GLU A 366 1.44 9.40 22.14
CA GLU A 366 0.60 8.42 21.45
C GLU A 366 -0.88 8.82 21.46
N GLN A 367 -1.39 9.28 22.60
CA GLN A 367 -2.76 9.77 22.73
C GLN A 367 -3.00 11.03 21.90
N PHE A 368 -2.06 11.97 21.93
CA PHE A 368 -2.13 13.17 21.12
C PHE A 368 -2.18 12.86 19.62
N VAL A 369 -1.28 12.00 19.13
CA VAL A 369 -1.25 11.59 17.73
C VAL A 369 -2.54 10.87 17.37
N ALA A 370 -2.95 9.84 18.13
CA ALA A 370 -4.15 9.06 17.86
C ALA A 370 -5.38 9.95 17.71
N SER A 371 -5.55 10.91 18.61
CA SER A 371 -6.70 11.80 18.57
C SER A 371 -6.58 12.85 17.45
N THR A 372 -5.37 13.33 17.12
CA THR A 372 -5.14 14.24 15.97
C THR A 372 -5.51 13.61 14.63
N ILE A 373 -5.30 12.30 14.47
CA ILE A 373 -5.69 11.54 13.27
C ILE A 373 -7.03 10.80 13.44
N GLU A 374 -7.83 11.18 14.44
CA GLU A 374 -9.18 10.67 14.71
C GLU A 374 -9.27 9.14 14.80
N ILE A 375 -8.26 8.50 15.37
CA ILE A 375 -8.27 7.07 15.66
C ILE A 375 -9.16 6.79 16.88
N GLU A 376 -9.94 5.72 16.78
CA GLU A 376 -10.70 5.16 17.89
C GLU A 376 -9.75 4.67 18.99
N VAL A 377 -9.79 5.32 20.15
CA VAL A 377 -9.06 4.93 21.36
C VAL A 377 -10.03 4.33 22.38
N GLN A 378 -9.79 3.07 22.75
CA GLN A 378 -10.50 2.41 23.84
C GLN A 378 -9.59 2.30 25.06
N PHE A 379 -9.96 2.96 26.15
CA PHE A 379 -9.28 2.81 27.44
C PHE A 379 -9.75 1.55 28.16
N VAL A 380 -8.79 0.83 28.74
CA VAL A 380 -9.01 -0.38 29.52
C VAL A 380 -8.18 -0.30 30.80
N MET A 381 -8.67 -0.89 31.88
CA MET A 381 -8.01 -0.85 33.20
C MET A 381 -8.00 -2.23 33.83
N PRO A 382 -7.02 -2.53 34.70
CA PRO A 382 -7.10 -3.71 35.57
C PRO A 382 -8.43 -3.72 36.36
N SER A 383 -8.98 -4.90 36.61
CA SER A 383 -10.30 -5.06 37.24
C SER A 383 -10.41 -4.33 38.57
N ALA A 384 -9.39 -4.46 39.44
CA ALA A 384 -9.35 -3.77 40.73
C ALA A 384 -9.36 -2.23 40.60
N ALA A 385 -8.69 -1.68 39.57
CA ALA A 385 -8.68 -0.25 39.30
C ALA A 385 -10.03 0.23 38.74
N ALA A 386 -10.65 -0.56 37.87
CA ALA A 386 -12.00 -0.31 37.36
C ALA A 386 -13.05 -0.34 38.49
N ASP A 387 -12.99 -1.32 39.39
CA ASP A 387 -13.87 -1.42 40.56
C ASP A 387 -13.66 -0.24 41.53
N HIS A 388 -12.42 0.21 41.70
CA HIS A 388 -12.11 1.38 42.49
C HIS A 388 -12.68 2.66 41.85
N LEU A 389 -12.55 2.81 40.53
CA LEU A 389 -13.12 3.92 39.77
C LEU A 389 -14.65 3.96 39.91
N GLN A 390 -15.33 2.83 39.72
CA GLN A 390 -16.78 2.74 39.85
C GLN A 390 -17.25 3.10 41.27
N ARG A 391 -16.58 2.59 42.30
CA ARG A 391 -16.87 2.96 43.70
C ARG A 391 -16.65 4.44 43.97
N GLN A 392 -15.65 5.04 43.33
CA GLN A 392 -15.38 6.46 43.45
C GLN A 392 -16.48 7.30 42.79
N ILE A 393 -16.88 6.97 41.56
CA ILE A 393 -18.01 7.61 40.86
C ILE A 393 -19.31 7.49 41.67
N ALA A 394 -19.54 6.34 42.32
CA ALA A 394 -20.72 6.09 43.14
C ALA A 394 -20.83 7.02 44.38
N LYS A 395 -19.77 7.75 44.75
CA LYS A 395 -19.80 8.78 45.81
C LYS A 395 -20.49 10.08 45.35
N GLY A 396 -20.95 10.16 44.10
CA GLY A 396 -21.64 11.33 43.56
C GLY A 396 -20.66 12.40 43.06
N SER A 397 -21.09 13.68 43.08
CA SER A 397 -20.33 14.79 42.47
C SER A 397 -18.90 14.88 42.98
N LYS A 398 -18.68 14.82 44.30
CA LYS A 398 -17.35 14.86 44.90
C LYS A 398 -16.44 13.74 44.39
N GLY A 399 -16.99 12.54 44.23
CA GLY A 399 -16.24 11.40 43.74
C GLY A 399 -15.81 11.58 42.28
N ILE A 400 -16.71 12.11 41.45
CA ILE A 400 -16.46 12.44 40.05
C ILE A 400 -15.42 13.56 39.93
N ASP A 401 -15.51 14.60 40.76
CA ASP A 401 -14.55 15.72 40.78
C ASP A 401 -13.12 15.22 41.08
N GLU A 402 -12.95 14.35 42.08
CA GLU A 402 -11.66 13.73 42.41
C GLU A 402 -11.08 12.90 41.25
N VAL A 403 -11.94 12.20 40.49
CA VAL A 403 -11.50 11.43 39.31
C VAL A 403 -11.08 12.37 38.18
N ILE A 404 -11.88 13.40 37.88
CA ILE A 404 -11.57 14.38 36.84
C ILE A 404 -10.27 15.11 37.17
N GLU A 405 -10.11 15.57 38.42
CA GLU A 405 -8.90 16.24 38.88
C GLU A 405 -7.67 15.37 38.63
N SER A 406 -7.71 14.11 39.07
CA SER A 406 -6.60 13.18 38.91
C SER A 406 -6.24 12.89 37.45
N LEU A 407 -7.24 12.61 36.60
CA LEU A 407 -7.01 12.32 35.18
C LEU A 407 -6.66 13.56 34.34
N SER A 408 -6.89 14.76 34.89
CA SER A 408 -6.54 16.03 34.23
C SER A 408 -5.10 16.48 34.53
N GLN A 409 -4.39 15.81 35.45
CA GLN A 409 -2.98 16.08 35.78
C GLN A 409 -2.03 15.50 34.72
N VAL A 410 -2.26 15.87 33.46
CA VAL A 410 -1.34 15.62 32.35
C VAL A 410 -0.33 16.75 32.29
N ASP A 411 0.94 16.42 32.22
CA ASP A 411 2.06 17.34 32.03
C ASP A 411 3.09 16.69 31.10
N SER A 412 3.02 17.02 29.82
CA SER A 412 3.94 16.48 28.81
C SER A 412 5.36 17.05 28.91
N GLU A 413 5.54 18.23 29.51
CA GLU A 413 6.86 18.82 29.74
C GLU A 413 7.62 18.04 30.82
N GLU A 414 6.94 17.60 31.88
CA GLU A 414 7.53 16.81 32.95
C GLU A 414 7.50 15.29 32.71
N ALA A 415 6.68 14.81 31.77
CA ALA A 415 6.61 13.39 31.42
C ALA A 415 7.98 12.83 31.00
N LYS A 416 8.28 11.58 31.38
CA LYS A 416 9.62 10.98 31.23
C LYS A 416 9.64 9.77 30.30
N ALA A 417 10.75 9.56 29.59
CA ALA A 417 11.06 8.27 28.96
C ALA A 417 12.07 7.47 29.81
N TRP A 418 12.39 6.24 29.42
CA TRP A 418 13.49 5.52 30.06
C TRP A 418 14.85 5.92 29.45
N LYS A 419 14.87 6.12 28.13
CA LYS A 419 16.02 6.57 27.37
C LYS A 419 15.96 8.09 27.20
N MET A 420 17.00 8.79 27.63
CA MET A 420 17.05 10.25 27.62
C MET A 420 16.99 10.80 26.19
N GLU A 421 17.60 10.12 25.23
CA GLU A 421 17.57 10.52 23.81
C GLU A 421 16.15 10.47 23.25
N ASP A 422 15.37 9.44 23.61
CA ASP A 422 13.97 9.32 23.20
C ASP A 422 13.11 10.39 23.87
N GLU A 423 13.36 10.69 25.15
CA GLU A 423 12.66 11.77 25.87
C GLU A 423 12.89 13.12 25.18
N THR A 424 14.16 13.49 24.98
CA THR A 424 14.53 14.74 24.31
C THR A 424 13.90 14.81 22.92
N LYS A 425 13.96 13.72 22.15
CA LYS A 425 13.42 13.69 20.79
C LYS A 425 11.91 13.93 20.75
N VAL A 426 11.13 13.21 21.56
CA VAL A 426 9.67 13.38 21.58
C VAL A 426 9.29 14.76 22.10
N LYS A 427 10.00 15.27 23.11
CA LYS A 427 9.78 16.63 23.62
C LYS A 427 10.06 17.69 22.58
N SER A 428 11.21 17.63 21.90
CA SER A 428 11.55 18.55 20.81
C SER A 428 10.52 18.49 19.68
N LEU A 429 10.03 17.30 19.32
CA LEU A 429 8.98 17.15 18.32
C LEU A 429 7.67 17.83 18.74
N ILE A 430 7.27 17.71 20.01
CA ILE A 430 6.08 18.39 20.54
C ILE A 430 6.28 19.91 20.49
N GLU A 431 7.41 20.41 20.99
CA GLU A 431 7.77 21.83 20.98
C GLU A 431 7.78 22.42 19.56
N ASP A 432 8.40 21.72 18.60
CA ASP A 432 8.55 22.17 17.22
C ASP A 432 7.23 22.15 16.43
N THR A 433 6.20 21.44 16.92
CA THR A 433 4.93 21.26 16.21
C THR A 433 3.78 22.07 16.81
N VAL A 434 3.34 21.72 18.03
CA VAL A 434 2.13 22.27 18.65
C VAL A 434 2.34 22.85 20.05
N GLY A 435 3.46 22.51 20.70
CA GLY A 435 3.77 22.86 22.08
C GLY A 435 3.09 21.97 23.12
N PHE A 436 3.69 21.89 24.32
CA PHE A 436 3.22 21.04 25.43
C PHE A 436 1.81 21.39 25.90
N ASP A 437 1.49 22.68 26.04
CA ASP A 437 0.15 23.13 26.46
C ASP A 437 -0.96 22.59 25.58
N HIS A 438 -0.73 22.55 24.26
CA HIS A 438 -1.70 22.03 23.31
C HIS A 438 -1.87 20.51 23.45
N VAL A 439 -0.76 19.77 23.60
CA VAL A 439 -0.79 18.32 23.86
C VAL A 439 -1.54 18.02 25.14
N ASP A 440 -1.22 18.72 26.23
CA ASP A 440 -1.83 18.49 27.53
C ASP A 440 -3.33 18.78 27.54
N MET A 441 -3.74 19.92 26.98
CA MET A 441 -5.16 20.27 26.83
C MET A 441 -5.91 19.21 26.03
N HIS A 442 -5.29 18.69 24.97
CA HIS A 442 -5.88 17.68 24.11
C HIS A 442 -6.06 16.34 24.83
N VAL A 443 -5.00 15.86 25.49
CA VAL A 443 -5.04 14.61 26.26
C VAL A 443 -6.00 14.71 27.45
N ARG A 444 -6.06 15.86 28.14
CA ARG A 444 -7.08 16.12 29.17
C ARG A 444 -8.49 16.00 28.61
N THR A 445 -8.74 16.56 27.42
CA THR A 445 -10.05 16.47 26.75
C THR A 445 -10.42 15.03 26.42
N VAL A 446 -9.46 14.23 25.92
CA VAL A 446 -9.65 12.80 25.67
C VAL A 446 -10.01 12.05 26.96
N MET A 447 -9.29 12.30 28.05
CA MET A 447 -9.55 11.66 29.35
C MET A 447 -10.92 12.05 29.92
N ILE A 448 -11.29 13.34 29.85
CA ILE A 448 -12.59 13.84 30.31
C ILE A 448 -13.74 13.24 29.50
N THR A 449 -13.56 13.11 28.18
CA THR A 449 -14.56 12.50 27.30
C THR A 449 -14.74 11.02 27.63
N TRP A 450 -13.64 10.31 27.88
CA TRP A 450 -13.68 8.91 28.30
C TRP A 450 -14.36 8.72 29.66
N ILE A 451 -14.02 9.50 30.69
CA ILE A 451 -14.70 9.36 31.99
C ILE A 451 -16.20 9.67 31.88
N GLY A 452 -16.57 10.62 31.02
CA GLY A 452 -17.97 10.90 30.69
C GLY A 452 -18.71 9.66 30.17
N SER A 453 -18.09 8.89 29.27
CA SER A 453 -18.69 7.66 28.73
C SER A 453 -18.79 6.54 29.78
N VAL A 454 -17.81 6.42 30.68
CA VAL A 454 -17.85 5.47 31.81
C VAL A 454 -18.99 5.79 32.77
N VAL A 455 -19.16 7.07 33.11
CA VAL A 455 -20.28 7.53 33.97
C VAL A 455 -21.62 7.25 33.29
N GLU A 456 -21.74 7.54 31.99
CA GLU A 456 -22.95 7.26 31.22
C GLU A 456 -23.29 5.76 31.21
N GLN A 457 -22.31 4.91 30.96
CA GLN A 457 -22.48 3.45 30.98
C GLN A 457 -22.94 2.97 32.36
N THR A 458 -22.29 3.44 33.43
CA THR A 458 -22.66 3.11 34.82
C THR A 458 -24.11 3.50 35.10
N CYS A 459 -24.56 4.67 34.64
CA CYS A 459 -25.94 5.12 34.79
C CYS A 459 -26.93 4.21 34.03
N ARG A 460 -26.59 3.78 32.82
CA ARG A 460 -27.42 2.87 32.01
C ARG A 460 -27.58 1.51 32.70
N GLU A 461 -26.49 0.94 33.20
CA GLU A 461 -26.51 -0.33 33.95
C GLU A 461 -27.38 -0.25 35.21
N LEU A 462 -27.24 0.82 35.99
CA LEU A 462 -28.06 1.05 37.18
C LEU A 462 -29.56 1.18 36.83
N LEU A 463 -29.89 1.84 35.72
CA LEU A 463 -31.27 1.94 35.24
C LEU A 463 -31.85 0.58 34.84
N ASP A 464 -31.08 -0.28 34.20
CA ASP A 464 -31.52 -1.61 33.79
C ASP A 464 -31.68 -2.56 34.99
N ILE A 465 -30.82 -2.46 35.99
CA ILE A 465 -30.99 -3.14 37.29
C ILE A 465 -32.28 -2.66 37.98
N ALA A 466 -32.55 -1.35 37.97
CA ALA A 466 -33.76 -0.80 38.57
C ALA A 466 -35.03 -1.26 37.82
N ARG A 467 -34.99 -1.33 36.48
CA ARG A 467 -36.08 -1.82 35.64
C ARG A 467 -36.36 -3.31 35.86
N SER A 468 -35.33 -4.16 35.87
CA SER A 468 -35.47 -5.60 36.09
C SER A 468 -36.03 -5.93 37.49
N LYS A 469 -35.63 -5.18 38.53
CA LYS A 469 -36.22 -5.29 39.88
C LYS A 469 -37.71 -4.92 39.89
N LYS A 470 -38.14 -3.91 39.12
CA LYS A 470 -39.57 -3.55 38.99
C LYS A 470 -40.38 -4.65 38.29
N VAL A 471 -39.85 -5.28 37.26
CA VAL A 471 -40.52 -6.39 36.53
C VAL A 471 -40.71 -7.59 37.45
N ARG A 472 -39.64 -8.07 38.13
CA ARG A 472 -39.73 -9.18 39.11
C ARG A 472 -40.74 -8.91 40.23
N LYS A 473 -40.83 -7.67 40.71
CA LYS A 473 -41.81 -7.28 41.75
C LYS A 473 -43.26 -7.26 41.22
N LYS A 474 -43.45 -6.98 39.93
CA LYS A 474 -44.76 -7.01 39.26
C LYS A 474 -45.21 -8.46 39.00
N ASP A 475 -44.30 -9.35 38.63
CA ASP A 475 -44.59 -10.77 38.40
C ASP A 475 -44.88 -11.51 39.72
N ARG A 476 -44.10 -11.28 40.79
CA ARG A 476 -44.46 -11.78 42.14
C ARG A 476 -45.83 -11.28 42.62
N ARG A 477 -46.21 -10.03 42.29
CA ARG A 477 -47.54 -9.48 42.62
C ARG A 477 -48.66 -10.03 41.74
N ARG A 478 -48.36 -10.63 40.58
CA ARG A 478 -49.32 -11.36 39.73
C ARG A 478 -49.50 -12.79 40.23
N ASP A 479 -48.42 -13.49 40.60
CA ASP A 479 -48.51 -14.83 41.19
C ASP A 479 -49.29 -14.85 42.50
N CYS A 480 -49.07 -13.88 43.39
CA CYS A 480 -49.87 -13.78 44.63
C CYS A 480 -51.34 -13.40 44.38
N ARG A 481 -51.68 -12.80 43.23
CA ARG A 481 -53.07 -12.49 42.85
C ARG A 481 -53.77 -13.66 42.12
N GLY A 482 -53.00 -14.52 41.45
CA GLY A 482 -53.50 -15.78 40.88
C GLY A 482 -53.91 -16.80 41.96
N TYR A 483 -53.26 -16.77 43.13
CA TYR A 483 -53.60 -17.64 44.26
C TYR A 483 -54.73 -17.11 45.17
N GLN A 484 -55.18 -15.86 45.02
CA GLN A 484 -56.30 -15.32 45.81
C GLN A 484 -57.68 -15.43 45.12
N THR A 485 -57.75 -16.02 43.93
CA THR A 485 -59.01 -16.30 43.23
C THR A 485 -59.36 -17.79 43.14
N ALA A 486 -58.57 -18.67 43.76
CA ALA A 486 -58.89 -20.08 43.97
C ALA A 486 -58.57 -20.49 45.41
N ALA A 487 -59.55 -21.08 46.11
CA ALA A 487 -59.54 -21.56 47.50
C ALA A 487 -59.67 -20.46 48.58
N SER A 488 -60.88 -19.98 48.88
CA SER A 488 -61.82 -20.59 49.85
C SER A 488 -61.40 -21.96 50.41
N GLY A 489 -60.95 -21.94 51.68
CA GLY A 489 -60.85 -23.11 52.55
C GLY A 489 -59.47 -23.76 52.57
N PHE A 490 -58.66 -23.42 53.57
CA PHE A 490 -58.11 -24.36 54.56
C PHE A 490 -57.24 -23.58 55.56
N LEU A 491 -57.54 -23.74 56.84
CA LEU A 491 -56.68 -23.37 57.97
C LEU A 491 -55.37 -24.16 57.90
N CYS A 492 -54.24 -23.50 58.15
CA CYS A 492 -53.09 -24.11 58.82
C CYS A 492 -52.31 -23.03 59.58
N ASP A 493 -52.29 -23.21 60.90
CA ASP A 493 -51.30 -22.69 61.83
C ASP A 493 -49.88 -23.15 61.47
N GLY A 494 -48.87 -22.38 61.90
CA GLY A 494 -47.48 -22.84 61.90
C GLY A 494 -46.46 -21.72 62.11
N GLN A 495 -46.04 -21.55 63.37
CA GLN A 495 -44.91 -20.72 63.81
C GLN A 495 -43.58 -21.12 63.12
N ALA A 496 -42.73 -20.13 62.81
CA ALA A 496 -41.31 -20.10 63.19
C ALA A 496 -40.62 -18.77 62.76
N SER A 497 -39.81 -18.24 63.68
CA SER A 497 -38.84 -17.13 63.57
C SER A 497 -37.41 -17.74 63.62
N PRO A 498 -36.28 -17.00 63.66
CA PRO A 498 -35.68 -16.03 62.73
C PRO A 498 -34.24 -16.41 62.26
N ALA A 499 -33.66 -15.58 61.37
CA ALA A 499 -32.23 -15.29 61.15
C ALA A 499 -31.26 -16.36 60.56
N GLU A 500 -30.57 -15.98 59.47
CA GLU A 500 -29.15 -16.21 59.13
C GLU A 500 -28.85 -15.41 57.82
N LEU A 501 -27.98 -14.37 57.83
CA LEU A 501 -26.54 -14.38 57.45
C LEU A 501 -26.30 -15.09 56.07
N ILE A 502 -25.54 -14.61 55.08
CA ILE A 502 -24.40 -13.68 55.00
C ILE A 502 -24.07 -13.41 53.51
N SER A 503 -23.45 -12.26 53.24
CA SER A 503 -22.40 -11.98 52.24
C SER A 503 -22.49 -12.51 50.79
N SER A 504 -22.59 -11.57 49.85
CA SER A 504 -21.70 -11.50 48.67
C SER A 504 -22.04 -10.26 47.83
N LEU A 505 -21.25 -9.19 48.00
CA LEU A 505 -20.85 -8.21 46.98
C LEU A 505 -19.61 -7.47 47.49
#